data_AF-A0A8I1GD37-F1
#
_entry.id   AF-A0A8I1GD37-F1
#
_cell.length_a   1.000
_cell.length_b   1.000
_cell.length_c   1.000
_cell.angle_alpha   90.00
_cell.angle_beta   90.00
_cell.angle_gamma   90.00
#
_symmetry.space_group_name_H-M   'P 1'
#
loop_
_entity.id
_entity.type
_entity.pdbx_description
1 polymer ?
#
loop_
_entity_poly.entity_id
_entity_poly.type
_entity_poly.pdbx_seq_one_letter_code
_entity_poly.pdbx_strand_id
1 'polypeptide(L)'
;MSETTMSQTTTTDNEVPSDASGEAETPAVLVPVAPSMLPVIKGNEPRFGTGDTVHVRRVIGPAYTRTPRYVMGAKGTISRPLGEFLNPDDIAYGRFTPKKMLYRVRFRQVDLWPDYKGPPNDTLEIELFEHWLTLNPKDKTDDQLPWYRRVAPGRRKRRA
;
A
#
# COMPACT_ATOMS: atom_id res chain seq x y z
N MET A 1 27.26 -1.94 77.21
CA MET A 1 28.03 -2.04 75.95
C MET A 1 27.71 -0.78 75.18
N SER A 2 28.31 0.34 75.61
CA SER A 2 29.53 0.94 75.03
C SER A 2 29.18 1.63 73.71
N GLU A 3 28.95 2.96 73.76
CA GLU A 3 29.89 4.01 73.29
C GLU A 3 29.65 4.30 71.79
N THR A 4 29.75 5.48 71.19
CA THR A 4 30.25 6.83 71.49
C THR A 4 29.87 7.64 70.23
N THR A 5 29.07 8.70 70.31
CA THR A 5 29.46 10.12 70.43
C THR A 5 29.95 10.78 69.13
N MET A 6 29.14 11.76 68.68
CA MET A 6 29.50 13.07 68.08
C MET A 6 30.09 13.13 66.66
N SER A 7 29.91 14.17 65.83
CA SER A 7 29.45 15.55 66.00
C SER A 7 29.21 16.16 64.59
N GLN A 8 28.17 17.00 64.40
CA GLN A 8 28.21 18.46 64.10
C GLN A 8 28.78 18.83 62.70
N THR A 9 28.37 19.86 61.94
CA THR A 9 27.88 21.25 62.17
C THR A 9 27.41 21.76 60.78
N THR A 10 26.23 22.38 60.60
CA THR A 10 25.91 23.83 60.68
C THR A 10 26.11 24.64 59.39
N THR A 11 24.99 25.17 58.88
CA THR A 11 24.71 26.50 58.27
C THR A 11 25.65 27.13 57.23
N THR A 12 25.06 27.58 56.11
CA THR A 12 25.12 28.96 55.52
C THR A 12 24.36 28.90 54.18
N ASP A 13 23.14 29.43 54.05
CA ASP A 13 22.70 30.82 53.83
C ASP A 13 22.70 31.27 52.34
N ASN A 14 21.53 31.77 51.93
CA ASN A 14 21.15 32.66 50.82
C ASN A 14 21.87 32.64 49.46
N GLU A 15 21.10 32.57 48.35
CA GLU A 15 20.63 33.78 47.64
C GLU A 15 19.66 33.43 46.50
N VAL A 16 18.60 34.22 46.38
CA VAL A 16 17.69 34.29 45.21
C VAL A 16 18.12 35.50 44.39
N PRO A 17 18.21 35.39 43.05
CA PRO A 17 18.01 36.54 42.19
C PRO A 17 16.66 36.44 41.49
N SER A 18 15.87 37.47 41.75
CA SER A 18 14.70 37.91 41.01
C SER A 18 15.09 38.59 39.69
N ASP A 19 14.20 38.42 38.71
CA ASP A 19 13.92 39.30 37.58
C ASP A 19 14.59 39.00 36.22
N ALA A 20 13.76 38.51 35.29
CA ALA A 20 13.77 38.89 33.88
C ALA A 20 12.50 38.36 33.22
N SER A 21 11.54 39.25 32.96
CA SER A 21 10.47 39.02 32.01
C SER A 21 11.05 38.87 30.59
N GLY A 22 10.67 37.81 29.88
CA GLY A 22 11.04 37.60 28.48
C GLY A 22 10.31 36.39 27.89
N GLU A 23 9.22 36.64 27.17
CA GLU A 23 8.62 35.69 26.23
C GLU A 23 9.65 35.29 25.17
N ALA A 24 9.85 34.00 24.92
CA ALA A 24 10.09 33.43 23.59
C ALA A 24 10.26 31.90 23.63
N GLU A 25 9.32 31.24 22.99
CA GLU A 25 9.50 30.08 22.10
C GLU A 25 10.30 28.85 22.57
N THR A 26 9.59 27.73 22.63
CA THR A 26 10.15 26.37 22.65
C THR A 26 10.85 26.07 21.33
N PRO A 27 12.12 25.60 21.30
CA PRO A 27 12.59 24.83 20.16
C PRO A 27 12.50 23.35 20.51
N ALA A 28 11.47 22.69 19.99
CA ALA A 28 11.55 21.25 19.75
C ALA A 28 12.63 21.04 18.68
N VAL A 29 13.83 20.64 19.13
CA VAL A 29 14.90 20.23 18.23
C VAL A 29 14.40 19.03 17.42
N LEU A 30 14.11 19.27 16.15
CA LEU A 30 13.84 18.23 15.15
C LEU A 30 15.15 17.46 14.91
N VAL A 31 15.31 16.34 15.60
CA VAL A 31 16.34 15.36 15.23
C VAL A 31 15.96 14.80 13.87
N PRO A 32 16.80 14.88 12.82
CA PRO A 32 16.52 14.17 11.58
C PRO A 32 16.58 12.67 11.88
N VAL A 33 15.42 12.02 11.93
CA VAL A 33 15.36 10.56 11.89
C VAL A 33 15.90 10.14 10.53
N ALA A 34 17.11 9.61 10.50
CA ALA A 34 17.68 9.01 9.30
C ALA A 34 16.69 7.97 8.75
N PRO A 35 16.40 7.97 7.43
CA PRO A 35 15.56 6.92 6.86
C PRO A 35 16.21 5.57 7.16
N SER A 36 15.42 4.73 7.84
CA SER A 36 15.81 3.40 8.32
C SER A 36 16.59 2.64 7.24
N MET A 37 17.82 2.28 7.57
CA MET A 37 18.74 1.48 6.76
C MET A 37 18.32 0.01 6.77
N LEU A 38 17.05 -0.26 6.51
CA LEU A 38 16.63 -1.58 6.03
C LEU A 38 17.28 -1.76 4.65
N PRO A 39 17.84 -2.94 4.33
CA PRO A 39 18.34 -3.18 2.99
C PRO A 39 17.20 -2.89 2.01
N VAL A 40 17.44 -1.93 1.12
CA VAL A 40 16.65 -1.78 -0.11
C VAL A 40 16.95 -3.06 -0.89
N ILE A 41 16.17 -4.11 -0.62
CA ILE A 41 16.02 -5.23 -1.56
C ILE A 41 15.66 -4.52 -2.86
N LYS A 42 16.54 -4.59 -3.86
CA LYS A 42 16.32 -3.97 -5.16
C LYS A 42 15.05 -4.61 -5.72
N GLY A 43 13.91 -3.98 -5.44
CA GLY A 43 12.63 -4.42 -5.93
C GLY A 43 12.65 -4.37 -7.45
N ASN A 44 11.77 -5.13 -8.09
CA ASN A 44 11.45 -4.87 -9.47
C ASN A 44 11.08 -3.40 -9.61
N GLU A 45 11.73 -2.71 -10.56
CA GLU A 45 11.37 -1.34 -10.89
C GLU A 45 9.87 -1.30 -11.23
N PRO A 46 9.12 -0.29 -10.74
CA PRO A 46 7.70 -0.20 -11.03
C PRO A 46 7.45 -0.20 -12.54
N ARG A 47 6.69 -1.17 -13.06
CA ARG A 47 6.36 -1.23 -14.48
C ARG A 47 5.52 -0.03 -14.96
N PHE A 48 4.76 0.57 -14.06
CA PHE A 48 3.91 1.72 -14.32
C PHE A 48 4.27 2.90 -13.41
N GLY A 49 4.22 4.11 -13.96
CA GLY A 49 4.40 5.38 -13.24
C GLY A 49 3.07 6.05 -12.90
N THR A 50 3.11 7.07 -12.03
CA THR A 50 1.95 7.93 -11.76
C THR A 50 1.48 8.62 -13.05
N GLY A 51 0.15 8.61 -13.28
CA GLY A 51 -0.47 9.17 -14.47
C GLY A 51 -0.66 8.17 -15.61
N ASP A 52 -0.02 6.99 -15.55
CA ASP A 52 -0.16 5.98 -16.59
C ASP A 52 -1.60 5.47 -16.69
N THR A 53 -2.08 5.32 -17.93
CA THR A 53 -3.35 4.65 -18.20
C THR A 53 -3.15 3.15 -18.24
N VAL A 54 -3.95 2.42 -17.47
CA VAL A 54 -3.88 0.96 -17.35
C VAL A 54 -5.26 0.34 -17.54
N HIS A 55 -5.27 -0.93 -17.93
CA HIS A 55 -6.46 -1.76 -18.01
C HIS A 55 -6.31 -2.93 -17.03
N VAL A 56 -7.37 -3.16 -16.25
CA VAL A 56 -7.44 -4.29 -15.33
C VAL A 56 -7.77 -5.54 -16.13
N ARG A 57 -6.97 -6.60 -15.97
CA ARG A 57 -7.25 -7.89 -16.60
C ARG A 57 -8.61 -8.41 -16.16
N ARG A 58 -9.34 -9.01 -17.10
CA ARG A 58 -10.60 -9.70 -16.81
C ARG A 58 -10.32 -11.18 -16.58
N VAL A 59 -10.62 -11.64 -15.38
CA VAL A 59 -10.48 -13.06 -15.01
C VAL A 59 -11.75 -13.56 -14.36
N ILE A 60 -12.39 -14.50 -15.03
CA ILE A 60 -13.62 -15.12 -14.58
C ILE A 60 -13.26 -16.59 -14.38
N GLY A 61 -12.93 -16.97 -13.16
CA GLY A 61 -12.53 -18.33 -12.83
C GLY A 61 -12.67 -18.63 -11.34
N PRO A 62 -12.55 -19.90 -10.94
CA PRO A 62 -12.68 -20.33 -9.53
C PRO A 62 -11.47 -19.94 -8.66
N ALA A 63 -10.49 -19.22 -9.22
CA ALA A 63 -9.29 -18.83 -8.50
C ALA A 63 -9.58 -17.66 -7.55
N TYR A 64 -9.02 -17.74 -6.34
CA TYR A 64 -9.01 -16.63 -5.39
C TYR A 64 -8.24 -15.46 -6.00
N THR A 65 -8.86 -14.28 -5.98
CA THR A 65 -8.19 -13.03 -6.35
C THR A 65 -8.66 -11.89 -5.46
N ARG A 66 -7.74 -10.98 -5.13
CA ARG A 66 -8.06 -9.70 -4.47
C ARG A 66 -8.58 -8.63 -5.42
N THR A 67 -8.57 -8.87 -6.73
CA THR A 67 -9.07 -7.92 -7.73
C THR A 67 -10.60 -7.93 -7.77
N PRO A 68 -11.30 -6.85 -7.41
CA PRO A 68 -12.76 -6.84 -7.38
C PRO A 68 -13.37 -6.96 -8.77
N ARG A 69 -14.49 -7.67 -8.89
CA ARG A 69 -15.18 -7.88 -10.17
C ARG A 69 -15.59 -6.59 -10.89
N TYR A 70 -15.96 -5.54 -10.16
CA TYR A 70 -16.47 -4.30 -10.75
C TYR A 70 -15.39 -3.49 -11.51
N VAL A 71 -14.10 -3.73 -11.24
CA VAL A 71 -13.00 -3.11 -12.01
C VAL A 71 -12.44 -4.03 -13.09
N MET A 72 -12.84 -5.30 -13.17
CA MET A 72 -12.27 -6.22 -14.14
C MET A 72 -12.60 -5.81 -15.58
N GLY A 73 -11.57 -5.58 -16.39
CA GLY A 73 -11.69 -5.05 -17.75
C GLY A 73 -11.89 -3.53 -17.81
N ALA A 74 -11.95 -2.83 -16.68
CA ALA A 74 -12.07 -1.39 -16.64
C ALA A 74 -10.72 -0.71 -16.96
N LYS A 75 -10.83 0.50 -17.52
CA LYS A 75 -9.70 1.42 -17.71
C LYS A 75 -9.56 2.30 -16.47
N GLY A 76 -8.35 2.45 -15.97
CA GLY A 76 -8.03 3.33 -14.86
C GLY A 76 -6.72 4.08 -15.08
N THR A 77 -6.37 4.91 -14.10
CA THR A 77 -5.12 5.69 -14.10
C THR A 77 -4.34 5.40 -12.82
N ILE A 78 -3.04 5.19 -12.93
CA ILE A 78 -2.16 5.01 -11.77
C ILE A 78 -2.11 6.31 -10.98
N SER A 79 -2.60 6.28 -9.75
CA SER A 79 -2.48 7.39 -8.80
C SER A 79 -1.06 7.41 -8.23
N ARG A 80 -0.57 6.27 -7.74
CA ARG A 80 0.84 6.09 -7.32
C ARG A 80 1.24 4.62 -7.15
N PRO A 81 2.53 4.29 -7.32
CA PRO A 81 3.11 3.06 -6.79
C PRO A 81 3.10 3.05 -5.25
N LEU A 82 2.85 1.89 -4.65
CA LEU A 82 2.84 1.69 -3.18
C LEU A 82 4.02 0.89 -2.67
N GLY A 83 4.72 0.16 -3.54
CA GLY A 83 5.84 -0.72 -3.20
C GLY A 83 5.52 -2.20 -3.41
N GLU A 84 6.44 -3.06 -2.99
CA GLU A 84 6.35 -4.50 -3.21
C GLU A 84 5.76 -5.26 -2.02
N PHE A 85 4.78 -6.11 -2.29
CA PHE A 85 4.12 -6.94 -1.28
C PHE A 85 4.06 -8.40 -1.73
N LEU A 86 3.92 -9.33 -0.78
CA LEU A 86 3.66 -10.72 -1.12
C LEU A 86 2.32 -10.83 -1.87
N ASN A 87 2.25 -11.72 -2.86
CA ASN A 87 1.04 -11.89 -3.65
C ASN A 87 -0.05 -12.63 -2.82
N PRO A 88 -1.15 -11.98 -2.42
CA PRO A 88 -2.21 -12.63 -1.67
C PRO A 88 -2.87 -13.77 -2.47
N ASP A 89 -2.89 -13.65 -3.80
CA ASP A 89 -3.48 -14.65 -4.68
C ASP A 89 -2.67 -15.97 -4.68
N ASP A 90 -1.37 -15.91 -4.37
CA ASP A 90 -0.52 -17.08 -4.20
C ASP A 90 -0.52 -17.58 -2.73
N ILE A 91 -0.49 -16.65 -1.77
CA ILE A 91 -0.56 -16.98 -0.32
C ILE A 91 -1.84 -17.76 0.00
N ALA A 92 -2.98 -17.42 -0.62
CA ALA A 92 -4.24 -18.15 -0.44
C ALA A 92 -4.15 -19.65 -0.79
N TYR A 93 -3.14 -20.05 -1.56
CA TYR A 93 -2.87 -21.44 -1.93
C TYR A 93 -1.56 -21.98 -1.33
N GLY A 94 -1.01 -21.32 -0.30
CA GLY A 94 0.24 -21.73 0.36
C GLY A 94 1.48 -21.58 -0.53
N ARG A 95 1.43 -20.75 -1.57
CA ARG A 95 2.55 -20.52 -2.48
C ARG A 95 3.27 -19.23 -2.10
N PHE A 96 4.59 -19.32 -1.92
CA PHE A 96 5.45 -18.17 -1.63
C PHE A 96 6.23 -17.80 -2.90
N THR A 97 5.63 -16.92 -3.69
CA THR A 97 6.26 -16.38 -4.90
C THR A 97 7.03 -15.09 -4.58
N PRO A 98 7.90 -14.62 -5.50
CA PRO A 98 8.45 -13.26 -5.39
C PRO A 98 7.35 -12.21 -5.17
N LYS A 99 7.72 -11.15 -4.44
CA LYS A 99 6.84 -10.01 -4.21
C LYS A 99 6.43 -9.37 -5.54
N LYS A 100 5.29 -8.67 -5.52
CA LYS A 100 4.75 -7.96 -6.68
C LYS A 100 4.50 -6.51 -6.30
N MET A 101 4.73 -5.60 -7.26
CA MET A 101 4.42 -4.19 -7.09
C MET A 101 2.91 -4.00 -6.91
N LEU A 102 2.53 -3.16 -5.95
CA LEU A 102 1.15 -2.76 -5.67
C LEU A 102 0.97 -1.30 -6.10
N TYR A 103 -0.16 -1.00 -6.72
CA TYR A 103 -0.49 0.33 -7.21
C TYR A 103 -1.80 0.78 -6.64
N ARG A 104 -1.92 2.08 -6.35
CA ARG A 104 -3.22 2.71 -6.22
C ARG A 104 -3.70 3.16 -7.59
N VAL A 105 -4.86 2.70 -7.99
CA VAL A 105 -5.47 2.98 -9.31
C VAL A 105 -6.77 3.72 -9.12
N ARG A 106 -6.93 4.82 -9.86
CA ARG A 106 -8.13 5.66 -9.88
C ARG A 106 -9.00 5.31 -11.07
N PHE A 107 -10.30 5.21 -10.83
CA PHE A 107 -11.34 4.99 -11.82
C PHE A 107 -12.40 6.07 -11.69
N ARG A 108 -13.00 6.50 -12.80
CA ARG A 108 -14.20 7.34 -12.74
C ARG A 108 -15.41 6.46 -12.44
N GLN A 109 -16.28 6.89 -11.54
CA GLN A 109 -17.45 6.08 -11.18
C GLN A 109 -18.39 5.87 -12.37
N VAL A 110 -18.54 6.89 -13.22
CA VAL A 110 -19.32 6.82 -14.48
C VAL A 110 -18.81 5.75 -15.46
N ASP A 111 -17.52 5.40 -15.41
CA ASP A 111 -16.95 4.36 -16.28
C ASP A 111 -17.16 2.95 -15.71
N LEU A 112 -17.35 2.82 -14.39
CA LEU A 112 -17.55 1.54 -13.71
C LEU A 112 -19.01 1.13 -13.66
N TRP A 113 -19.92 2.10 -13.52
CA TRP A 113 -21.35 1.87 -13.33
C TRP A 113 -22.18 2.68 -14.34
N PRO A 114 -22.77 2.04 -15.36
CA PRO A 114 -23.56 2.73 -16.39
C PRO A 114 -24.73 3.56 -15.84
N ASP A 115 -25.31 3.14 -14.70
CA ASP A 115 -26.47 3.81 -14.09
C ASP A 115 -26.08 4.78 -12.96
N TYR A 116 -24.80 5.13 -12.84
CA TYR A 116 -24.32 6.04 -11.80
C TYR A 116 -24.98 7.43 -11.89
N LYS A 117 -25.58 7.90 -10.78
CA LYS A 117 -26.33 9.17 -10.71
C LYS A 117 -25.61 10.29 -9.95
N GLY A 118 -24.40 10.04 -9.46
CA GLY A 118 -23.60 11.05 -8.76
C GLY A 118 -22.89 12.02 -9.70
N PRO A 119 -22.06 12.94 -9.16
CA PRO A 119 -21.29 13.88 -9.95
C PRO A 119 -20.39 13.18 -11.00
N PRO A 120 -20.26 13.73 -12.23
CA PRO A 120 -19.49 13.09 -13.30
C PRO A 120 -17.99 12.96 -13.02
N ASN A 121 -17.49 13.74 -12.04
CA ASN A 121 -16.09 13.75 -11.63
C ASN A 121 -15.80 12.87 -10.41
N ASP A 122 -16.80 12.14 -9.90
CA ASP A 122 -16.57 11.22 -8.78
C ASP A 122 -15.66 10.07 -9.21
N THR A 123 -14.77 9.72 -8.30
CA THR A 123 -13.76 8.69 -8.54
C THR A 123 -13.78 7.63 -7.45
N LEU A 124 -13.29 6.44 -7.81
CA LEU A 124 -12.99 5.35 -6.92
C LEU A 124 -11.48 5.09 -7.01
N GLU A 125 -10.80 5.02 -5.87
CA GLU A 125 -9.41 4.55 -5.80
C GLU A 125 -9.35 3.20 -5.09
N ILE A 126 -8.67 2.24 -5.70
CA ILE A 126 -8.42 0.92 -5.11
C ILE A 126 -6.97 0.48 -5.34
N GLU A 127 -6.54 -0.53 -4.59
CA GLU A 127 -5.20 -1.06 -4.67
C GLU A 127 -5.18 -2.35 -5.49
N LEU A 128 -4.35 -2.38 -6.53
CA LEU A 128 -4.25 -3.49 -7.48
C LEU A 128 -2.79 -3.87 -7.71
N PHE A 129 -2.51 -5.18 -7.75
CA PHE A 129 -1.17 -5.69 -8.02
C PHE A 129 -0.81 -5.61 -9.51
N GLU A 130 0.46 -5.39 -9.80
CA GLU A 130 1.03 -5.20 -11.14
C GLU A 130 0.58 -6.24 -12.18
N HIS A 131 0.52 -7.51 -11.77
CA HIS A 131 0.17 -8.61 -12.67
C HIS A 131 -1.28 -8.55 -13.16
N TRP A 132 -2.17 -7.86 -12.43
CA TRP A 132 -3.55 -7.60 -12.83
C TRP A 132 -3.68 -6.41 -13.79
N LEU A 133 -2.59 -5.69 -14.09
CA LEU A 133 -2.58 -4.50 -14.91
C LEU A 133 -1.86 -4.69 -16.26
N THR A 134 -2.37 -4.00 -17.26
CA THR A 134 -1.86 -4.03 -18.64
C THR A 134 -1.91 -2.63 -19.24
N LEU A 135 -0.99 -2.33 -20.17
CA LEU A 135 -1.07 -1.08 -20.95
C LEU A 135 -2.12 -1.20 -22.05
N ASN A 136 -2.24 -2.39 -22.66
CA ASN A 136 -3.15 -2.63 -23.76
C ASN A 136 -4.31 -3.53 -23.31
N PRO A 137 -5.58 -3.12 -23.52
CA PRO A 137 -6.74 -3.95 -23.16
C PRO A 137 -6.81 -5.29 -23.92
N LYS A 138 -6.06 -5.43 -25.02
CA LYS A 138 -5.93 -6.68 -25.78
C LYS A 138 -4.81 -7.58 -25.26
N ASP A 139 -4.01 -7.13 -24.29
CA ASP A 139 -3.01 -7.97 -23.65
C ASP A 139 -3.73 -9.11 -22.93
N LYS A 140 -3.45 -10.35 -23.38
CA LYS A 140 -4.08 -11.62 -23.03
C LYS A 140 -4.86 -11.59 -21.69
N THR A 141 -6.18 -11.71 -21.76
CA THR A 141 -7.03 -12.11 -20.62
C THR A 141 -6.64 -13.53 -20.16
N ASP A 142 -6.82 -13.86 -18.87
CA ASP A 142 -6.34 -15.16 -18.34
C ASP A 142 -7.09 -16.37 -18.90
N ASP A 143 -8.18 -16.18 -19.64
CA ASP A 143 -8.81 -17.26 -20.41
C ASP A 143 -7.83 -17.94 -21.39
N GLN A 144 -6.72 -17.25 -21.70
CA GLN A 144 -5.62 -17.76 -22.51
C GLN A 144 -4.40 -18.26 -21.70
N LEU A 145 -4.38 -18.15 -20.37
CA LEU A 145 -3.25 -18.63 -19.55
C LEU A 145 -3.24 -20.15 -19.39
N PRO A 146 -2.07 -20.82 -19.48
CA PRO A 146 -1.96 -22.28 -19.41
C PRO A 146 -2.48 -22.92 -18.11
N TRP A 147 -2.53 -22.17 -17.00
CA TRP A 147 -3.09 -22.69 -15.74
C TRP A 147 -4.62 -22.68 -15.75
N TYR A 148 -5.26 -21.66 -16.35
CA TYR A 148 -6.72 -21.56 -16.45
C TYR A 148 -7.32 -22.68 -17.31
N ARG A 149 -6.68 -23.01 -18.44
CA ARG A 149 -7.10 -24.12 -19.32
C ARG A 149 -7.12 -25.48 -18.62
N ARG A 150 -6.34 -25.67 -17.56
CA ARG A 150 -6.26 -26.94 -16.81
C ARG A 150 -7.34 -27.08 -15.74
N VAL A 151 -7.92 -25.98 -15.25
CA VAL A 151 -8.87 -25.98 -14.13
C VAL A 151 -10.27 -25.51 -14.52
N ALA A 152 -10.44 -24.87 -15.69
CA ALA A 152 -11.75 -24.45 -16.16
C ALA A 152 -12.62 -25.68 -16.47
N PRO A 153 -13.87 -25.74 -15.95
CA PRO A 153 -14.79 -26.83 -16.29
C PRO A 153 -14.94 -26.87 -17.82
N GLY A 154 -14.68 -28.04 -18.40
CA GLY A 154 -14.62 -28.20 -19.85
C GLY A 154 -15.87 -27.62 -20.50
N ARG A 155 -15.68 -26.67 -21.43
CA ARG A 155 -16.77 -26.23 -22.34
C ARG A 155 -17.23 -27.47 -23.10
N ARG A 156 -18.29 -28.14 -22.62
CA ARG A 156 -19.02 -29.12 -23.42
C ARG A 156 -19.51 -28.37 -24.65
N LYS A 157 -18.94 -28.68 -25.80
CA LYS A 157 -19.46 -28.22 -27.08
C LYS A 157 -20.91 -28.69 -27.14
N ARG A 158 -21.86 -27.76 -27.05
CA ARG A 158 -23.23 -28.02 -27.46
C ARG A 158 -23.15 -28.32 -28.96
N ARG A 159 -23.26 -29.60 -29.32
CA ARG A 159 -23.52 -29.99 -30.70
C ARG A 159 -24.90 -29.41 -31.03
N ALA A 160 -24.92 -28.59 -32.07
CA ALA A 160 -26.14 -28.21 -32.77
C ALA A 160 -26.71 -29.44 -33.49
#